data_AF-A0A5B8UV96-F1
#
_entry.id   AF-A0A5B8UV96-F1
#
_cell.length_a   1.000
_cell.length_b   1.000
_cell.length_c   1.000
_cell.angle_alpha   90.00
_cell.angle_beta   90.00
_cell.angle_gamma   90.00
#
_symmetry.space_group_name_H-M   'P 1'
#
loop_
_entity.id
_entity.type
_entity.pdbx_description
1 polymer ?
#
loop_
_entity_poly.entity_id
_entity_poly.type
_entity_poly.pdbx_seq_one_letter_code
_entity_poly.pdbx_strand_id
1 'polypeptide(L)'
;MKKLFIISLLLLFSCSHTPKEIASKNITSYIKSRLDNPESLELISIDSLTKSRRITSLDSGIMASDIASDTPKNLFDYAFFQRLAEKENKMNPNYKMSIDQDLNEIKSGKNVFYVTNGIFRIREAGSKELKKYKFILDTLYNVQSAQDKTEEMQIIK
;
A
#
# COMPACT_ATOMS: atom_id res chain seq x y z
N MET A 1 -8.68 -27.49 -39.52
CA MET A 1 -7.94 -26.34 -38.95
C MET A 1 -8.88 -25.21 -38.48
N LYS A 2 -9.90 -25.50 -37.66
CA LYS A 2 -10.83 -24.47 -37.12
C LYS A 2 -10.84 -24.40 -35.58
N LYS A 3 -10.35 -25.44 -34.89
CA LYS A 3 -10.33 -25.50 -33.41
C LYS A 3 -9.15 -24.77 -32.75
N LEU A 4 -8.04 -24.57 -33.49
CA LEU A 4 -6.87 -23.83 -32.99
C LEU A 4 -7.11 -22.31 -32.91
N PHE A 5 -8.04 -21.76 -33.69
CA PHE A 5 -8.35 -20.33 -33.68
C PHE A 5 -9.12 -19.88 -32.43
N ILE A 6 -9.90 -20.77 -31.82
CA ILE A 6 -10.74 -20.47 -30.65
C ILE A 6 -9.89 -20.36 -29.38
N ILE A 7 -8.81 -21.15 -29.27
CA ILE A 7 -7.91 -21.11 -28.12
C ILE A 7 -7.04 -19.85 -28.14
N SER A 8 -6.58 -19.41 -29.33
CA SER A 8 -5.87 -18.13 -29.48
C SER A 8 -6.75 -16.90 -29.22
N LEU A 9 -8.07 -17.01 -29.45
CA LEU A 9 -9.04 -15.94 -29.16
C LEU A 9 -9.38 -15.84 -27.65
N LEU A 10 -9.29 -16.96 -26.92
CA LEU A 10 -9.51 -17.01 -25.46
C LEU A 10 -8.35 -16.42 -24.64
N LEU A 11 -7.14 -16.35 -25.20
CA LEU A 11 -5.97 -15.76 -24.52
C LEU A 11 -5.93 -14.22 -24.58
N LEU A 12 -6.70 -13.60 -25.48
CA LEU A 12 -6.77 -12.14 -25.64
C LEU A 12 -7.66 -11.44 -24.61
N PHE A 13 -8.41 -12.19 -23.79
CA PHE A 13 -9.19 -11.67 -22.66
C PHE A 13 -8.46 -11.72 -21.32
N SER A 14 -7.13 -11.87 -21.34
CA SER A 14 -6.30 -11.61 -20.16
C SER A 14 -6.26 -10.09 -19.93
N CYS A 15 -7.35 -9.55 -19.42
CA CYS A 15 -7.48 -8.15 -19.03
C CYS A 15 -6.55 -7.95 -17.82
N SER A 16 -5.27 -7.67 -18.09
CA SER A 16 -4.27 -7.36 -17.08
C SER A 16 -4.62 -6.01 -16.48
N HIS A 17 -5.50 -6.01 -15.47
CA HIS A 17 -5.81 -4.82 -14.73
C HIS A 17 -4.54 -4.36 -14.02
N THR A 18 -4.20 -3.08 -14.19
CA THR A 18 -3.05 -2.50 -13.50
C THR A 18 -3.32 -2.47 -11.99
N PRO A 19 -2.28 -2.50 -11.14
CA PRO A 19 -2.43 -2.30 -9.69
C PRO A 19 -3.32 -1.10 -9.32
N LYS A 20 -3.18 0.00 -10.07
CA LYS A 20 -3.97 1.21 -9.86
C LYS A 20 -5.46 0.99 -10.18
N GLU A 21 -5.79 0.23 -11.22
CA GLU A 21 -7.18 -0.10 -11.56
C GLU A 21 -7.82 -1.02 -10.52
N ILE A 22 -7.10 -2.05 -10.06
CA ILE A 22 -7.57 -2.94 -8.99
C ILE A 22 -7.81 -2.14 -7.71
N ALA A 23 -6.85 -1.32 -7.30
CA ALA A 23 -6.98 -0.43 -6.15
C ALA A 23 -8.17 0.52 -6.31
N SER A 24 -8.34 1.15 -7.47
CA SER A 24 -9.44 2.08 -7.74
C SER A 24 -10.81 1.41 -7.62
N LYS A 25 -10.94 0.18 -8.13
CA LYS A 25 -12.15 -0.62 -8.00
C LYS A 25 -12.46 -0.96 -6.54
N ASN A 26 -11.45 -1.43 -5.80
CA ASN A 26 -11.61 -1.83 -4.40
C ASN A 26 -11.92 -0.62 -3.50
N ILE A 27 -11.23 0.50 -3.71
CA ILE A 27 -11.46 1.77 -3.01
C ILE A 27 -12.88 2.30 -3.28
N THR A 28 -13.31 2.31 -4.54
CA THR A 28 -14.66 2.77 -4.90
C THR A 28 -15.71 1.90 -4.23
N SER A 29 -15.55 0.58 -4.28
CA SER A 29 -16.46 -0.37 -3.64
C SER A 29 -16.52 -0.16 -2.13
N TYR A 30 -15.38 0.08 -1.49
CA TYR A 30 -15.26 0.37 -0.07
C TYR A 30 -15.98 1.65 0.35
N ILE A 31 -15.87 2.74 -0.42
CA ILE A 31 -16.56 3.99 -0.11
C ILE A 31 -18.06 3.85 -0.38
N LYS A 32 -18.46 3.24 -1.51
CA LYS A 32 -19.87 2.97 -1.82
C LYS A 32 -20.57 2.21 -0.70
N SER A 33 -19.91 1.22 -0.09
CA SER A 33 -20.48 0.44 1.02
C SER A 33 -20.68 1.22 2.33
N ARG A 34 -20.23 2.48 2.40
CA ARG A 34 -20.31 3.35 3.58
C ARG A 34 -21.21 4.57 3.38
N LEU A 35 -21.79 4.71 2.19
CA LEU A 35 -22.70 5.79 1.85
C LEU A 35 -24.13 5.29 1.89
N ASP A 36 -25.04 6.12 2.39
CA ASP A 36 -26.48 5.84 2.34
C ASP A 36 -26.98 5.75 0.89
N ASN A 37 -26.39 6.54 -0.01
CA ASN A 37 -26.65 6.50 -1.45
C ASN A 37 -25.35 6.22 -2.23
N PRO A 38 -25.04 4.96 -2.55
CA PRO A 38 -23.82 4.57 -3.28
C PRO A 38 -23.68 5.19 -4.68
N GLU A 39 -24.79 5.51 -5.34
CA GLU A 39 -24.82 6.10 -6.68
C GLU A 39 -24.51 7.60 -6.69
N SER A 40 -24.43 8.22 -5.51
CA SER A 40 -23.97 9.59 -5.34
C SER A 40 -22.45 9.76 -5.50
N LEU A 41 -21.70 8.65 -5.49
CA LEU A 41 -20.24 8.64 -5.51
C LEU A 41 -19.69 8.70 -6.94
N GLU A 42 -18.84 9.68 -7.18
CA GLU A 42 -18.01 9.79 -8.38
C GLU A 42 -16.53 9.82 -7.96
N LEU A 43 -15.76 8.83 -8.39
CA LEU A 43 -14.30 8.86 -8.21
C LEU A 43 -13.68 9.87 -9.18
N ILE A 44 -12.99 10.88 -8.65
CA ILE A 44 -12.36 11.93 -9.45
C ILE A 44 -10.92 11.56 -9.78
N SER A 45 -10.15 11.16 -8.77
CA SER A 45 -8.75 10.76 -8.95
C SER A 45 -8.27 9.87 -7.83
N ILE A 46 -7.28 9.04 -8.15
CA ILE A 46 -6.44 8.32 -7.19
C ILE A 46 -4.99 8.62 -7.52
N ASP A 47 -4.22 8.92 -6.47
CA ASP A 47 -2.78 9.17 -6.55
C ASP A 47 -2.01 7.89 -6.96
N SER A 48 -0.69 7.98 -7.06
CA SER A 48 0.14 6.79 -7.18
C SER A 48 0.01 5.89 -5.94
N LEU A 49 0.19 4.59 -6.14
CA LEU A 49 0.28 3.64 -5.04
C LEU A 49 1.69 3.70 -4.46
N THR A 50 1.81 4.16 -3.22
CA THR A 50 3.08 4.20 -2.49
C THR A 50 3.23 2.92 -1.69
N LYS A 51 4.21 2.10 -2.04
CA LYS A 51 4.54 0.89 -1.27
C LYS A 51 5.14 1.30 0.08
N SER A 52 4.66 0.70 1.16
CA SER A 52 5.14 0.94 2.53
C SER A 52 5.27 -0.39 3.29
N ARG A 53 5.84 -0.33 4.50
CA ARG A 53 6.06 -1.48 5.38
C ARG A 53 5.81 -1.07 6.83
N ARG A 54 5.20 -1.95 7.65
CA ARG A 54 5.12 -1.73 9.11
C ARG A 54 6.52 -1.86 9.72
N ILE A 55 6.86 -0.89 10.55
CA ILE A 55 8.11 -0.84 11.31
C ILE A 55 8.21 -2.07 12.22
N THR A 56 9.37 -2.69 12.23
CA THR A 56 9.80 -3.79 13.11
C THR A 56 10.88 -3.30 14.06
N SER A 57 11.28 -4.11 15.05
CA SER A 57 12.33 -3.70 15.98
C SER A 57 13.67 -3.44 15.29
N LEU A 58 13.97 -4.19 14.20
CA LEU A 58 15.15 -3.96 13.36
C LEU A 58 15.23 -2.54 12.75
N ASP A 59 14.11 -1.86 12.54
CA ASP A 59 14.12 -0.49 11.99
C ASP A 59 14.68 0.53 12.99
N SER A 60 14.58 0.26 14.29
CA SER A 60 15.19 1.11 15.32
C SER A 60 16.72 1.04 15.25
N GLY A 61 17.27 -0.12 14.90
CA GLY A 61 18.70 -0.33 14.65
C GLY A 61 19.25 0.52 13.50
N ILE A 62 18.40 0.95 12.56
CA ILE A 62 18.80 1.83 11.44
C ILE A 62 19.24 3.22 11.92
N MET A 63 18.66 3.71 13.03
CA MET A 63 19.03 5.01 13.61
C MET A 63 20.28 4.91 14.48
N ALA A 64 20.59 3.72 15.01
CA ALA A 64 21.75 3.45 15.84
C ALA A 64 22.96 2.91 15.07
N SER A 65 22.78 2.47 13.82
CA SER A 65 23.84 1.88 13.03
C SER A 65 24.63 2.95 12.24
N ASP A 66 25.94 3.03 12.47
CA ASP A 66 26.91 3.75 11.62
C ASP A 66 27.07 3.15 10.21
N ILE A 67 26.14 2.30 9.77
CA ILE A 67 26.16 1.67 8.45
C ILE A 67 25.66 2.70 7.44
N ALA A 68 26.57 3.61 7.10
CA ALA A 68 26.57 4.59 6.01
C ALA A 68 25.36 5.55 5.93
N SER A 69 25.65 6.82 6.23
CA SER A 69 24.85 8.02 5.94
C SER A 69 24.47 8.20 4.46
N ASP A 70 25.01 7.39 3.55
CA ASP A 70 24.99 7.66 2.10
C ASP A 70 24.19 6.62 1.29
N THR A 71 23.62 5.60 1.94
CA THR A 71 22.71 4.68 1.25
C THR A 71 21.26 5.12 1.51
N PRO A 72 20.46 5.48 0.49
CA PRO A 72 19.06 5.79 0.71
C PRO A 72 18.42 4.59 1.42
N LYS A 73 17.88 4.84 2.62
CA LYS A 73 17.27 3.85 3.53
C LYS A 73 16.06 3.21 2.85
N ASN A 74 16.30 2.30 1.92
CA ASN A 74 15.26 1.56 1.25
C ASN A 74 14.72 0.54 2.26
N LEU A 75 13.55 0.84 2.83
CA LEU A 75 12.84 -0.02 3.78
C LEU A 75 12.49 -1.41 3.22
N PHE A 76 12.78 -1.67 1.95
CA PHE A 76 12.57 -2.93 1.24
C PHE A 76 13.85 -3.63 0.80
N ASP A 77 15.04 -3.11 1.13
CA ASP A 77 16.30 -3.79 0.84
C ASP A 77 16.57 -4.89 1.90
N TYR A 78 16.16 -6.12 1.58
CA TYR A 78 16.37 -7.27 2.45
C TYR A 78 17.87 -7.51 2.78
N ALA A 79 18.78 -7.27 1.83
CA ALA A 79 20.20 -7.51 2.05
C ALA A 79 20.78 -6.51 3.06
N PHE A 80 20.30 -5.28 3.06
CA PHE A 80 20.62 -4.30 4.10
C PHE A 80 20.15 -4.79 5.48
N PHE A 81 18.88 -5.22 5.61
CA PHE A 81 18.35 -5.72 6.88
C PHE A 81 19.04 -6.98 7.37
N GLN A 82 19.49 -7.85 6.47
CA GLN A 82 20.28 -9.03 6.83
C GLN A 82 21.61 -8.65 7.48
N ARG A 83 22.36 -7.71 6.89
CA ARG A 83 23.61 -7.20 7.49
C ARG A 83 23.38 -6.51 8.84
N LEU A 84 22.28 -5.76 8.96
CA LEU A 84 21.91 -5.13 10.23
C LEU A 84 21.58 -6.18 11.29
N ALA A 85 20.81 -7.21 10.96
CA ALA A 85 20.49 -8.31 11.85
C ALA A 85 21.74 -9.08 12.30
N GLU A 86 22.70 -9.32 11.41
CA GLU A 86 23.99 -9.93 11.76
C GLU A 86 24.79 -9.07 12.77
N LYS A 87 24.81 -7.75 12.56
CA LYS A 87 25.46 -6.81 13.49
C LYS A 87 24.76 -6.80 14.85
N GLU A 88 23.43 -6.66 14.87
CA GLU A 88 22.65 -6.63 16.10
C GLU A 88 22.74 -7.94 16.88
N ASN A 89 22.69 -9.09 16.21
CA ASN A 89 22.87 -10.39 16.83
C ASN A 89 24.24 -10.55 17.51
N LYS A 90 25.29 -9.93 16.96
CA LYS A 90 26.63 -9.94 17.56
C LYS A 90 26.74 -9.05 18.78
N MET A 91 26.10 -7.88 18.77
CA MET A 91 26.13 -6.92 19.88
C MET A 91 25.18 -7.31 21.02
N ASN A 92 24.03 -7.90 20.66
CA ASN A 92 22.89 -8.11 21.54
C ASN A 92 22.33 -9.55 21.40
N PRO A 93 23.13 -10.60 21.71
CA PRO A 93 22.76 -12.00 21.43
C PRO A 93 21.48 -12.47 22.12
N ASN A 94 21.09 -11.85 23.25
CA ASN A 94 19.85 -12.15 23.96
C ASN A 94 18.58 -11.85 23.15
N TYR A 95 18.67 -10.99 22.14
CA TYR A 95 17.54 -10.62 21.27
C TYR A 95 17.52 -11.39 19.94
N LYS A 96 18.41 -12.37 19.77
CA LYS A 96 18.60 -13.05 18.49
C LYS A 96 17.33 -13.62 17.90
N MET A 97 16.50 -14.26 18.72
CA MET A 97 15.23 -14.83 18.26
C MET A 97 14.29 -13.75 17.70
N SER A 98 14.20 -12.59 18.37
CA SER A 98 13.36 -11.47 17.91
C SER A 98 13.91 -10.85 16.62
N ILE A 99 15.23 -10.71 16.52
CA ILE A 99 15.92 -10.19 15.33
C ILE A 99 15.71 -11.11 14.12
N ASP A 100 15.88 -12.42 14.32
CA ASP A 100 15.67 -13.41 13.26
C ASP A 100 14.20 -13.47 12.84
N GLN A 101 13.26 -13.29 13.78
CA GLN A 101 11.84 -13.18 13.47
C GLN A 101 11.55 -11.95 12.61
N ASP A 102 12.03 -10.77 12.99
CA ASP A 102 11.86 -9.54 12.21
C ASP A 102 12.45 -9.69 10.80
N LEU A 103 13.63 -10.29 10.67
CA LEU A 103 14.25 -10.54 9.38
C LEU A 103 13.39 -11.45 8.49
N ASN A 104 12.77 -12.49 9.07
CA ASN A 104 11.84 -13.37 8.36
C ASN A 104 10.55 -12.63 7.94
N GLU A 105 10.03 -11.73 8.78
CA GLU A 105 8.86 -10.91 8.42
C GLU A 105 9.18 -9.93 7.27
N ILE A 106 10.39 -9.38 7.24
CA ILE A 106 10.88 -8.53 6.14
C ILE A 106 11.01 -9.36 4.86
N LYS A 107 11.64 -10.54 4.95
CA LYS A 107 11.83 -11.45 3.80
C LYS A 107 10.51 -11.86 3.16
N SER A 108 9.53 -12.21 3.98
CA SER A 108 8.21 -12.67 3.52
C SER A 108 7.34 -11.53 2.98
N GLY A 109 7.69 -10.28 3.26
CA GLY A 109 6.88 -9.12 2.89
C GLY A 109 5.54 -9.06 3.64
N LYS A 110 5.37 -9.83 4.73
CA LYS A 110 4.14 -9.90 5.54
C LYS A 110 3.67 -8.51 6.02
N ASN A 111 4.61 -7.62 6.28
CA ASN A 111 4.36 -6.27 6.78
C ASN A 111 4.22 -5.22 5.67
N VAL A 112 4.24 -5.61 4.39
CA VAL A 112 4.13 -4.71 3.24
C VAL A 112 2.66 -4.34 2.99
N PHE A 113 2.43 -3.08 2.67
CA PHE A 113 1.13 -2.54 2.30
C PHE A 113 1.28 -1.40 1.29
N TYR A 114 0.17 -0.92 0.73
CA TYR A 114 0.14 0.25 -0.15
C TYR A 114 -0.64 1.39 0.47
N VAL A 115 -0.20 2.61 0.21
CA VAL A 115 -0.87 3.85 0.61
C VAL A 115 -1.19 4.66 -0.63
N THR A 116 -2.38 5.27 -0.66
CA THR A 116 -2.76 6.20 -1.71
C THR A 116 -3.81 7.18 -1.19
N ASN A 117 -3.96 8.32 -1.85
CA ASN A 117 -5.12 9.19 -1.62
C ASN A 117 -6.10 9.05 -2.78
N GLY A 118 -7.39 9.10 -2.46
CA GLY A 118 -8.47 9.22 -3.43
C GLY A 118 -9.26 10.49 -3.20
N ILE A 119 -9.61 11.17 -4.28
CA ILE A 119 -10.54 12.30 -4.29
C ILE A 119 -11.85 11.82 -4.91
N PHE A 120 -12.94 12.10 -4.23
CA PHE A 120 -14.29 11.73 -4.64
C PHE A 120 -15.16 12.96 -4.64
N ARG A 121 -16.11 12.97 -5.55
CA ARG A 121 -17.25 13.86 -5.50
C ARG A 121 -18.44 13.07 -4.99
N ILE A 122 -19.02 13.51 -3.88
CA ILE A 122 -20.15 12.84 -3.23
C ILE A 122 -21.31 13.84 -3.19
N ARG A 123 -22.50 13.39 -3.58
CA ARG A 123 -23.72 14.20 -3.44
C ARG A 123 -24.38 13.90 -2.09
N GLU A 124 -24.34 14.85 -1.18
CA GLU A 124 -24.98 14.78 0.14
C GLU A 124 -26.00 15.91 0.27
N ALA A 125 -27.20 15.62 0.76
CA ALA A 125 -28.26 16.62 1.00
C ALA A 125 -28.55 17.62 -0.15
N GLY A 126 -28.29 17.22 -1.41
CA GLY A 126 -28.50 18.07 -2.59
C GLY A 126 -27.30 18.91 -3.02
N SER A 127 -26.22 18.98 -2.24
CA SER A 127 -24.94 19.59 -2.64
C SER A 127 -23.95 18.55 -3.15
N LYS A 128 -23.01 18.97 -4.01
CA LYS A 128 -21.88 18.14 -4.45
C LYS A 128 -20.64 18.58 -3.69
N GLU A 129 -20.06 17.69 -2.90
CA GLU A 129 -18.87 17.97 -2.10
C GLU A 129 -17.69 17.14 -2.59
N LEU A 130 -16.49 17.73 -2.55
CA LEU A 130 -15.26 17.00 -2.77
C LEU A 130 -14.74 16.49 -1.43
N LYS A 131 -14.52 15.18 -1.34
CA LYS A 131 -13.91 14.54 -0.18
C LYS A 131 -12.60 13.88 -0.56
N LYS A 132 -11.58 14.04 0.28
CA LYS A 132 -10.28 13.38 0.13
C LYS A 132 -10.13 12.34 1.21
N TYR A 133 -9.75 11.13 0.82
CA TYR A 133 -9.47 10.06 1.74
C TYR A 133 -8.06 9.52 1.52
N LYS A 134 -7.36 9.24 2.61
CA LYS A 134 -6.13 8.45 2.60
C LYS A 134 -6.50 6.99 2.86
N PHE A 135 -6.03 6.09 2.01
CA PHE A 135 -6.28 4.65 2.10
C PHE A 135 -5.01 3.88 2.44
N ILE A 136 -5.18 2.83 3.25
CA ILE A 136 -4.19 1.77 3.44
C ILE A 136 -4.76 0.50 2.80
N LEU A 137 -3.99 -0.10 1.90
CA LEU A 137 -4.37 -1.29 1.14
C LEU A 137 -3.41 -2.44 1.44
N ASP A 138 -3.89 -3.68 1.44
CA ASP A 138 -3.02 -4.86 1.47
C ASP A 138 -2.27 -5.06 0.13
N THR A 139 -1.48 -6.13 0.04
CA THR A 139 -0.72 -6.47 -1.18
C THR A 139 -1.58 -6.96 -2.34
N LEU A 140 -2.86 -7.27 -2.09
CA LEU A 140 -3.89 -7.56 -3.08
C LEU A 140 -4.77 -6.34 -3.39
N TYR A 141 -4.38 -5.16 -2.87
CA TYR A 141 -5.05 -3.88 -3.03
C TYR A 141 -6.45 -3.81 -2.40
N ASN A 142 -6.78 -4.68 -1.43
CA ASN A 142 -8.02 -4.54 -0.64
C ASN A 142 -7.84 -3.45 0.41
N VAL A 143 -8.89 -2.64 0.61
CA VAL A 143 -8.86 -1.55 1.59
C VAL A 143 -8.90 -2.10 3.02
N GLN A 144 -7.85 -1.82 3.77
CA GLN A 144 -7.72 -2.16 5.19
C GLN A 144 -8.26 -1.02 6.08
N SER A 145 -8.00 0.22 5.69
CA SER A 145 -8.51 1.40 6.39
C SER A 145 -8.61 2.61 5.46
N ALA A 146 -9.51 3.54 5.78
CA ALA A 146 -9.62 4.85 5.17
C ALA A 146 -9.64 5.93 6.25
N GLN A 147 -9.01 7.07 5.97
CA GLN A 147 -9.00 8.26 6.83
C GLN A 147 -9.48 9.46 6.03
N ASP A 148 -10.47 10.20 6.54
CA ASP A 148 -10.91 11.45 5.94
C ASP A 148 -9.83 12.52 6.10
N LYS A 149 -9.45 13.14 4.97
CA LYS A 149 -8.44 14.17 4.82
C LYS A 149 -8.97 15.38 4.05
N THR A 150 -10.28 15.57 4.01
CA THR A 150 -10.95 16.63 3.24
C THR A 150 -10.50 18.03 3.65
N GLU A 151 -10.23 18.26 4.94
CA GLU A 151 -9.72 19.53 5.46
C GLU A 151 -8.36 19.94 4.84
N GLU A 152 -7.49 18.97 4.49
CA GLU A 152 -6.19 19.24 3.87
C GLU A 152 -6.33 19.85 2.46
N MET A 153 -7.50 19.71 1.82
CA MET A 153 -7.78 20.36 0.53
C MET A 153 -8.08 21.85 0.67
N GLN A 154 -8.56 22.31 1.82
CA GLN A 154 -9.04 23.68 2.02
C GLN A 154 -7.92 24.69 2.34
N ILE A 155 -6.70 24.21 2.57
CA ILE A 155 -5.54 25.03 2.96
C ILE A 155 -4.86 25.68 1.73
N ILE A 156 -5.22 25.27 0.50
CA ILE A 156 -4.78 25.93 -0.73
C ILE A 156 -5.77 27.06 -1.03
N LYS A 157 -5.53 28.26 -0.48
CA LYS A 157 -6.20 29.50 -0.85
C LYS A 157 -5.19 30.52 -1.37
#